data_AF-A0A929IL08-F1
#
_entry.id   AF-A0A929IL08-F1
#
_cell.length_a   1.000
_cell.length_b   1.000
_cell.length_c   1.000
_cell.angle_alpha   90.00
_cell.angle_beta   90.00
_cell.angle_gamma   90.00
#
_symmetry.space_group_name_H-M   'P 1'
#
loop_
_entity.id
_entity.type
_entity.pdbx_description
1 polymer ?
#
loop_
_entity_poly.entity_id
_entity_poly.type
_entity_poly.pdbx_seq_one_letter_code
_entity_poly.pdbx_strand_id
1 'polypeptide(L)'
;MLMEIERLRLVSDLCQEGKPMDEGLANWFGGCLRDFLERRTESFEEAFGLPSCRGGVPWWKEERMRRRDKALRMLARSLPAGRPVGALAREIHQMSKRYAASAWRIDRDRAEMPAVYEGTPREHLWQAFPSGASMPLGDRQLRNIIA
;
A
#
# COMPACT_ATOMS: atom_id res chain seq x y z
N MET A 1 -1.21 14.28 4.43
CA MET A 1 -1.99 13.05 4.17
C MET A 1 -1.24 11.74 4.47
N LEU A 2 -0.03 11.50 3.94
CA LEU A 2 0.75 10.30 4.29
C LEU A 2 1.26 10.36 5.73
N MET A 3 1.62 11.55 6.21
CA MET A 3 2.16 11.76 7.56
C MET A 3 1.17 11.40 8.66
N GLU A 4 -0.12 11.63 8.46
CA GLU A 4 -1.19 11.40 9.44
C GLU A 4 -1.49 9.90 9.56
N ILE A 5 -1.48 9.19 8.43
CA ILE A 5 -1.55 7.72 8.41
C ILE A 5 -0.29 7.11 9.05
N GLU A 6 0.89 7.64 8.77
CA GLU A 6 2.15 7.21 9.39
C GLU A 6 2.16 7.46 10.91
N ARG A 7 1.63 8.61 11.37
CA ARG A 7 1.43 8.90 12.80
C ARG A 7 0.46 7.91 13.44
N LEU A 8 -0.65 7.59 12.79
CA LEU A 8 -1.59 6.57 13.29
C LEU A 8 -0.96 5.18 13.40
N ARG A 9 -0.07 4.81 12.47
CA ARG A 9 0.71 3.56 12.58
C ARG A 9 1.67 3.58 13.75
N LEU A 10 2.42 4.67 13.88
CA LEU A 10 3.34 4.84 14.99
C LEU A 10 2.61 4.73 16.34
N VAL A 11 1.43 5.35 16.46
CA VAL A 11 0.55 5.20 17.64
C VAL A 11 0.17 3.73 17.86
N SER A 12 -0.25 3.01 16.81
CA SER A 12 -0.61 1.59 16.90
C SER A 12 0.57 0.73 17.35
N ASP A 13 1.75 0.91 16.76
CA ASP A 13 2.96 0.15 17.07
C ASP A 13 3.40 0.42 18.52
N LEU A 14 3.43 1.69 18.95
CA LEU A 14 3.75 2.07 20.33
C LEU A 14 2.76 1.46 21.34
N CYS A 15 1.46 1.47 21.03
CA CYS A 15 0.43 0.87 21.87
C CYS A 15 0.59 -0.66 21.97
N GLN A 16 0.89 -1.34 20.86
CA GLN A 16 1.11 -2.79 20.84
C GLN A 16 2.37 -3.20 21.61
N GLU A 17 3.42 -2.37 21.53
CA GLU A 17 4.68 -2.58 22.24
C GLU A 17 4.65 -2.09 23.70
N GLY A 18 3.56 -1.43 24.14
CA GLY A 18 3.44 -0.84 25.47
C GLY A 18 4.39 0.33 25.74
N LYS A 19 4.87 0.99 24.68
CA LYS A 19 5.82 2.11 24.76
C LYS A 19 5.09 3.45 24.91
N PRO A 20 5.67 4.41 25.65
CA PRO A 20 5.11 5.75 25.74
C PRO A 20 5.21 6.48 24.39
N MET A 21 4.22 7.31 24.10
CA MET A 21 4.26 8.26 22.98
C MET A 21 5.08 9.50 23.39
N ASP A 22 5.73 10.14 22.43
CA ASP A 22 6.28 11.47 22.65
C ASP A 22 5.16 12.50 22.89
N GLU A 23 5.50 13.60 23.56
CA GLU A 23 4.53 14.63 23.95
C GLU A 23 3.79 15.23 22.75
N GLY A 24 4.47 15.43 21.62
CA GLY A 24 3.86 15.96 20.40
C GLY A 24 2.83 15.00 19.81
N LEU A 25 3.17 13.71 19.73
CA LEU A 25 2.29 12.67 19.22
C LEU A 25 1.09 12.43 20.16
N ALA A 26 1.32 12.41 21.47
CA ALA A 26 0.27 12.25 22.48
C ALA A 26 -0.73 13.43 22.44
N ASN A 27 -0.24 14.66 22.38
CA ASN A 27 -1.07 15.86 22.30
C ASN A 27 -1.90 15.89 21.01
N TRP A 28 -1.28 15.56 19.88
CA TRP A 28 -1.98 15.46 18.61
C TRP A 28 -3.07 14.38 18.66
N PHE A 29 -2.73 13.16 19.07
CA PHE A 29 -3.67 12.03 19.10
C PHE A 29 -4.83 12.27 20.06
N GLY A 30 -4.53 12.77 21.27
CA GLY A 30 -5.55 13.14 22.26
C GLY A 30 -6.43 14.30 21.81
N GLY A 31 -5.88 15.28 21.08
CA GLY A 31 -6.63 16.36 20.46
C GLY A 31 -7.64 15.86 19.43
N CYS A 32 -7.19 15.03 18.47
CA CYS A 32 -8.05 14.41 17.47
C CYS A 32 -9.17 13.56 18.10
N LEU A 33 -8.84 12.73 19.10
CA LEU A 33 -9.85 11.94 19.82
C LEU A 33 -10.88 12.83 20.53
N ARG A 34 -10.42 13.90 21.17
CA ARG A 34 -11.30 14.85 21.85
C ARG A 34 -12.26 15.52 20.86
N ASP A 35 -11.74 16.01 19.74
CA ASP A 35 -12.56 16.67 18.72
C ASP A 35 -13.64 15.73 18.17
N PHE A 36 -13.32 14.45 17.98
CA PHE A 36 -14.30 13.43 17.59
C PHE A 36 -15.34 13.16 18.68
N LEU A 37 -14.90 12.90 19.92
CA LEU A 37 -15.80 12.55 21.04
C LEU A 37 -16.73 13.70 21.43
N GLU A 38 -16.26 14.94 21.33
CA GLU A 38 -17.03 16.16 21.54
C GLU A 38 -17.91 16.55 20.34
N ARG A 39 -17.93 15.72 19.27
CA ARG A 39 -18.70 15.95 18.03
C ARG A 39 -18.38 17.29 17.35
N ARG A 40 -17.12 17.72 17.42
CA ARG A 40 -16.63 18.91 16.69
C ARG A 40 -16.35 18.62 15.21
N THR A 41 -16.26 17.34 14.86
CA THR A 41 -16.15 16.86 13.47
C THR A 41 -17.31 15.91 13.14
N GLU A 42 -17.61 15.75 11.86
CA GLU A 42 -18.67 14.86 11.38
C GLU A 42 -18.25 13.38 11.39
N SER A 43 -16.94 13.12 11.36
CA SER A 43 -16.39 11.77 11.25
C SER A 43 -15.06 11.63 11.98
N PHE A 44 -14.69 10.36 12.23
CA PHE A 44 -13.37 10.02 12.74
C PHE A 44 -12.29 10.38 11.73
N GLU A 45 -12.53 10.13 10.44
CA GLU A 45 -11.62 10.48 9.36
C GLU A 45 -11.28 11.97 9.40
N GLU A 46 -12.29 12.82 9.50
CA GLU A 46 -12.10 14.28 9.57
C GLU A 46 -11.30 14.71 10.81
N ALA A 47 -11.58 14.13 11.98
CA ALA A 47 -10.83 14.44 13.21
C ALA A 47 -9.34 14.11 13.10
N PHE A 48 -9.01 13.05 12.36
CA PHE A 48 -7.63 12.61 12.14
C PHE A 48 -7.01 13.18 10.86
N GLY A 49 -7.69 14.11 10.17
CA GLY A 49 -7.22 14.69 8.91
C GLY A 49 -7.15 13.67 7.77
N LEU A 50 -7.86 12.55 7.89
CA LEU A 50 -8.00 11.55 6.85
C LEU A 50 -9.05 12.01 5.83
N PRO A 51 -8.82 11.81 4.52
CA PRO A 51 -9.79 12.17 3.50
C PRO A 51 -11.10 11.39 3.65
N SER A 52 -12.18 12.08 4.01
CA SER A 52 -13.55 11.54 3.95
C SER A 52 -14.04 11.60 2.50
N CYS A 53 -14.47 10.47 1.95
CA CYS A 53 -14.89 10.42 0.56
C CYS A 53 -16.34 10.86 0.38
N ARG A 54 -16.56 12.17 0.18
CA ARG A 54 -17.75 12.63 -0.56
C ARG A 54 -17.47 12.46 -2.05
N GLY A 55 -17.68 11.22 -2.56
CA GLY A 55 -17.53 10.85 -3.98
C GLY A 55 -16.11 10.47 -4.45
N GLY A 56 -15.11 10.52 -3.56
CA GLY A 56 -13.72 10.14 -3.85
C GLY A 56 -13.36 8.67 -3.58
N VAL A 57 -12.12 8.28 -3.86
CA VAL A 57 -11.54 6.97 -3.49
C VAL A 57 -11.14 7.00 -2.01
N PRO A 58 -11.66 6.10 -1.15
CA PRO A 58 -11.29 6.05 0.27
C PRO A 58 -9.78 6.00 0.48
N TRP A 59 -9.27 6.68 1.50
CA TRP A 59 -7.83 6.80 1.77
C TRP A 59 -7.13 5.44 1.87
N TRP A 60 -7.80 4.44 2.48
CA TRP A 60 -7.27 3.09 2.59
C TRP A 60 -7.11 2.46 1.20
N LYS A 61 -8.04 2.72 0.28
CA LYS A 61 -8.00 2.19 -1.09
C LYS A 61 -6.88 2.85 -1.89
N GLU A 62 -6.71 4.16 -1.72
CA GLU A 62 -5.60 4.89 -2.31
C GLU A 62 -4.25 4.36 -1.80
N GLU A 63 -4.12 4.14 -0.50
CA GLU A 63 -2.90 3.58 0.06
C GLU A 63 -2.58 2.19 -0.50
N ARG A 64 -3.57 1.30 -0.55
CA ARG A 64 -3.43 -0.04 -1.14
C ARG A 64 -2.94 0.04 -2.59
N MET A 65 -3.45 1.01 -3.36
CA MET A 65 -2.98 1.28 -4.72
C MET A 65 -1.54 1.79 -4.74
N ARG A 66 -1.17 2.73 -3.87
CA ARG A 66 0.22 3.25 -3.79
C ARG A 66 1.23 2.18 -3.45
N ARG A 67 0.92 1.29 -2.51
CA ARG A 67 1.78 0.14 -2.15
C ARG A 67 2.01 -0.79 -3.34
N ARG A 68 0.92 -1.16 -4.04
CA ARG A 68 1.00 -1.93 -5.28
C ARG A 68 1.85 -1.23 -6.33
N ASP A 69 1.58 0.05 -6.58
CA ASP A 69 2.24 0.82 -7.64
C ASP A 69 3.73 0.99 -7.36
N LYS A 70 4.12 1.17 -6.09
CA LYS A 70 5.53 1.16 -5.67
C LYS A 70 6.18 -0.17 -6.02
N ALA A 71 5.57 -1.30 -5.65
CA ALA A 71 6.11 -2.62 -5.96
C ALA A 71 6.21 -2.87 -7.48
N LEU A 72 5.21 -2.47 -8.26
CA LEU A 72 5.23 -2.62 -9.72
C LEU A 72 6.28 -1.72 -10.40
N ARG A 73 6.55 -0.52 -9.87
CA ARG A 73 7.67 0.31 -10.33
C ARG A 73 9.03 -0.31 -10.01
N MET A 74 9.17 -0.91 -8.83
CA MET A 74 10.40 -1.64 -8.47
C MET A 74 10.60 -2.86 -9.39
N LEU A 75 9.52 -3.60 -9.69
CA LEU A 75 9.54 -4.67 -10.67
C LEU A 75 9.97 -4.18 -12.05
N ALA A 76 9.46 -3.04 -12.53
CA ALA A 76 9.88 -2.49 -13.81
C ALA A 76 11.37 -2.13 -13.82
N ARG A 77 11.91 -1.63 -12.69
CA ARG A 77 13.33 -1.28 -12.53
C ARG A 77 14.24 -2.50 -12.39
N SER A 78 13.75 -3.63 -11.89
CA SER A 78 14.52 -4.87 -11.77
C SER A 78 14.68 -5.61 -13.11
N LEU A 79 13.91 -5.23 -14.13
CA LEU A 79 13.99 -5.79 -15.47
C LEU A 79 15.11 -5.12 -16.30
N PRO A 80 15.65 -5.80 -17.33
CA PRO A 80 16.72 -5.24 -18.16
C PRO A 80 16.38 -3.85 -18.72
N ALA A 81 17.33 -2.93 -18.62
CA ALA A 81 17.19 -1.55 -19.08
C ALA A 81 17.02 -1.45 -20.61
N GLY A 82 16.50 -0.31 -21.07
CA GLY A 82 16.37 0.01 -22.51
C GLY A 82 15.12 -0.56 -23.19
N ARG A 83 14.25 -1.25 -22.45
CA ARG A 83 12.98 -1.76 -23.01
C ARG A 83 11.91 -0.66 -23.09
N PRO A 84 11.12 -0.60 -24.18
CA PRO A 84 9.98 0.31 -24.25
C PRO A 84 8.97 0.03 -23.14
N VAL A 85 8.37 1.09 -22.57
CA VAL A 85 7.36 1.02 -21.50
C VAL A 85 6.22 0.05 -21.84
N GLY A 86 5.78 0.03 -23.10
CA GLY A 86 4.73 -0.90 -23.55
C GLY A 86 5.13 -2.36 -23.51
N ALA A 87 6.40 -2.69 -23.75
CA ALA A 87 6.93 -4.05 -23.64
C ALA A 87 7.09 -4.46 -22.17
N LEU A 88 7.59 -3.56 -21.31
CA LEU A 88 7.67 -3.77 -19.86
C LEU A 88 6.28 -4.03 -19.26
N ALA A 89 5.28 -3.21 -19.62
CA ALA A 89 3.91 -3.38 -19.13
C ALA A 89 3.33 -4.75 -19.51
N ARG A 90 3.52 -5.22 -20.75
CA ARG A 90 3.07 -6.55 -21.19
C ARG A 90 3.77 -7.66 -20.43
N GLU A 91 5.08 -7.55 -20.22
CA GLU A 91 5.84 -8.54 -19.49
C GLU A 91 5.38 -8.64 -18.02
N ILE A 92 5.25 -7.50 -17.35
CA ILE A 92 4.72 -7.42 -15.98
C ILE A 92 3.30 -7.98 -15.91
N HIS A 93 2.45 -7.69 -16.90
CA HIS A 93 1.10 -8.26 -16.98
C HIS A 93 1.14 -9.80 -17.03
N GLN A 94 1.97 -10.36 -17.91
CA GLN A 94 2.10 -11.82 -18.05
C GLN A 94 2.72 -12.46 -16.80
N MET A 95 3.70 -11.83 -16.17
CA MET A 95 4.25 -12.29 -14.89
C MET A 95 3.18 -12.26 -13.79
N SER A 96 2.41 -11.18 -13.68
CA SER A 96 1.33 -11.03 -12.71
C SER A 96 0.24 -12.08 -12.90
N LYS A 97 -0.20 -12.34 -14.14
CA LYS A 97 -1.17 -13.38 -14.45
C LYS A 97 -0.67 -14.77 -14.05
N ARG A 98 0.58 -15.10 -14.40
CA ARG A 98 1.17 -16.40 -14.04
C ARG A 98 1.29 -16.56 -12.53
N TYR A 99 1.74 -15.53 -11.82
CA TYR A 99 1.84 -15.54 -10.36
C TYR A 99 0.48 -15.71 -9.69
N ALA A 100 -0.53 -14.95 -10.13
CA ALA A 100 -1.91 -15.07 -9.64
C ALA A 100 -2.48 -16.49 -9.79
N ALA A 101 -2.22 -17.13 -10.94
CA ALA A 101 -2.76 -18.44 -11.26
C ALA A 101 -2.04 -19.61 -10.55
N SER A 102 -0.80 -19.40 -10.07
CA SER A 102 0.04 -20.49 -9.56
C SER A 102 0.38 -20.31 -8.08
N ALA A 103 1.32 -19.41 -7.79
CA ALA A 103 1.90 -19.24 -6.46
C ALA A 103 0.99 -18.48 -5.50
N TRP A 104 0.21 -17.51 -5.99
CA TRP A 104 -0.56 -16.60 -5.12
C TRP A 104 -1.59 -17.31 -4.23
N ARG A 105 -2.20 -18.40 -4.71
CA ARG A 105 -3.16 -19.19 -3.93
C ARG A 105 -2.55 -19.72 -2.62
N ILE A 106 -1.25 -20.00 -2.64
CA ILE A 106 -0.49 -20.51 -1.49
C ILE A 106 0.17 -19.35 -0.74
N ASP A 107 0.74 -18.39 -1.47
CA ASP A 107 1.53 -17.30 -0.90
C ASP A 107 0.68 -16.28 -0.12
N ARG A 108 -0.62 -16.16 -0.42
CA ARG A 108 -1.54 -15.24 0.28
C ARG A 108 -1.71 -15.52 1.77
N ASP A 109 -1.48 -16.78 2.18
CA ASP A 109 -1.66 -17.24 3.55
C ASP A 109 -0.32 -17.23 4.33
N ARG A 110 0.78 -16.82 3.68
CA ARG A 110 2.10 -16.73 4.32
C ARG A 110 2.30 -15.36 4.97
N ALA A 111 2.79 -15.37 6.20
CA ALA A 111 3.19 -14.15 6.90
C ALA A 111 4.46 -13.51 6.32
N GLU A 112 5.38 -14.35 5.82
CA GLU A 112 6.69 -13.92 5.32
C GLU A 112 6.92 -14.35 3.87
N MET A 113 7.72 -13.55 3.16
CA MET A 113 8.09 -13.83 1.79
C MET A 113 9.05 -15.04 1.73
N PRO A 114 8.85 -15.99 0.79
CA PRO A 114 9.82 -17.05 0.56
C PRO A 114 11.19 -16.50 0.18
N ALA A 115 12.27 -16.95 0.84
CA ALA A 115 13.64 -16.50 0.57
C ALA A 115 14.06 -16.69 -0.91
N VAL A 116 13.54 -17.72 -1.58
CA VAL A 116 13.78 -17.98 -3.01
C VAL A 116 13.25 -16.88 -3.95
N TYR A 117 12.43 -15.95 -3.46
CA TYR A 117 11.95 -14.82 -4.26
C TYR A 117 12.87 -13.61 -4.20
N GLU A 118 13.75 -13.52 -3.21
CA GLU A 118 14.64 -12.38 -2.99
C GLU A 118 15.50 -12.09 -4.24
N GLY A 119 15.54 -10.82 -4.65
CA GLY A 119 16.27 -10.38 -5.84
C GLY A 119 15.65 -10.83 -7.17
N THR A 120 14.50 -11.51 -7.15
CA THR A 120 13.80 -11.95 -8.35
C THR A 120 12.57 -11.07 -8.63
N PRO A 121 12.04 -11.07 -9.87
CA PRO A 121 10.75 -10.45 -10.18
C PRO A 121 9.59 -10.88 -9.26
N ARG A 122 9.67 -12.09 -8.66
CA ARG A 122 8.62 -12.58 -7.76
C ARG A 122 8.60 -11.86 -6.42
N GLU A 123 9.72 -11.30 -5.96
CA GLU A 123 9.74 -10.46 -4.76
C GLU A 123 8.73 -9.33 -4.86
N HIS A 124 8.79 -8.58 -5.96
CA HIS A 124 7.93 -7.43 -6.17
C HIS A 124 6.46 -7.82 -6.42
N LEU A 125 6.21 -8.98 -7.04
CA LEU A 125 4.85 -9.52 -7.15
C LEU A 125 4.29 -9.94 -5.79
N TRP A 126 5.11 -10.59 -4.96
CA TRP A 126 4.74 -10.93 -3.59
C TRP A 126 4.48 -9.68 -2.76
N GLN A 127 5.20 -8.57 -2.97
CA GLN A 127 4.90 -7.28 -2.32
C GLN A 127 3.62 -6.62 -2.85
N ALA A 128 3.28 -6.80 -4.13
CA ALA A 128 2.16 -6.14 -4.78
C ALA A 128 0.80 -6.79 -4.47
N PHE A 129 0.70 -8.12 -4.46
CA PHE A 129 -0.57 -8.86 -4.33
C PHE A 129 -1.26 -8.72 -2.95
N PRO A 130 -0.54 -8.79 -1.82
CA PRO A 130 -1.10 -8.57 -0.48
C PRO A 130 -1.55 -7.13 -0.23
N SER A 131 -1.27 -6.18 -1.12
CA SER A 131 -1.67 -4.79 -0.92
C SER A 131 -3.19 -4.63 -0.85
N GLY A 132 -3.98 -5.60 -1.32
CA GLY A 132 -5.43 -5.53 -1.34
C GLY A 132 -6.00 -4.56 -2.39
N ALA A 133 -5.16 -4.05 -3.29
CA ALA A 133 -5.59 -3.38 -4.51
C ALA A 133 -5.86 -4.41 -5.62
N SER A 134 -6.62 -4.01 -6.65
CA SER A 134 -6.93 -4.89 -7.78
C SER A 134 -5.64 -5.36 -8.48
N MET A 135 -5.56 -6.68 -8.68
CA MET A 135 -4.48 -7.41 -9.36
C MET A 135 -5.07 -8.69 -10.01
N PRO A 136 -4.54 -9.13 -11.17
CA PRO A 136 -3.58 -8.45 -12.03
C PRO A 136 -4.21 -7.24 -12.76
N LEU A 137 -3.39 -6.24 -13.10
CA LEU A 137 -3.81 -5.05 -13.86
C LEU A 137 -3.72 -5.26 -15.36
N GLY A 138 -4.53 -4.53 -16.13
CA GLY A 138 -4.43 -4.50 -17.60
C GLY A 138 -3.24 -3.67 -18.10
N ASP A 139 -2.79 -3.97 -19.32
CA ASP A 139 -1.64 -3.32 -19.97
C ASP A 139 -1.66 -1.78 -19.90
N ARG A 140 -2.82 -1.16 -20.15
CA ARG A 140 -2.97 0.31 -20.12
C ARG A 140 -2.68 0.89 -18.74
N GLN A 141 -3.19 0.26 -17.69
CA GLN A 141 -2.96 0.70 -16.31
C GLN A 141 -1.50 0.54 -15.92
N LEU A 142 -0.88 -0.57 -16.32
CA LEU A 142 0.54 -0.82 -16.07
C LEU A 142 1.43 0.23 -16.72
N ARG A 143 1.16 0.63 -17.98
CA ARG A 143 1.91 1.72 -18.64
C ARG A 143 1.84 3.02 -17.85
N ASN A 144 0.68 3.39 -17.32
CA ASN A 144 0.54 4.61 -16.52
C ASN A 144 1.29 4.55 -15.18
N ILE A 145 1.46 3.35 -14.62
CA ILE A 145 2.13 3.17 -13.33
C ILE A 145 3.65 3.21 -13.47
N ILE A 146 4.18 2.62 -14.55
CA ILE A 146 5.62 2.39 -14.74
C ILE A 146 6.30 3.39 -15.69
N ALA A 147 5.54 4.22 -16.40
CA ALA A 147 6.08 5.37 -17.13
C ALA A 147 6.68 6.39 -16.15
#